data_AF-A0A2X1N0Z2-F1
#
_entry.id   AF-A0A2X1N0Z2-F1
#
_cell.length_a   1.000
_cell.length_b   1.000
_cell.length_c   1.000
_cell.angle_alpha   90.00
_cell.angle_beta   90.00
_cell.angle_gamma   90.00
#
_symmetry.space_group_name_H-M   'P 1'
#
loop_
_entity.id
_entity.type
_entity.pdbx_description
1 polymer ?
#
loop_
_entity_poly.entity_id
_entity_poly.type
_entity_poly.pdbx_seq_one_letter_code
_entity_poly.pdbx_strand_id
1 'polypeptide(L)'
;MYLVSDPLGLQGGEQTYRYVPNPLRWIDPLGLNKGASLSKMMNSSSDLMGLRRQPQNFWRLYRGKRHLIIALPGSDEFRMLEHFGAEASVLDMTIIVRSNPSKAAILEEFLHGTQEKLGIAEKLGRYGLGSAETHVKDFMIRHKKMLGLSDEDVAILKILKDKGL
;
A
#
# COMPACT_ATOMS: atom_id res chain seq x y z
N MET A 1 11.24 25.90 -23.85
CA MET A 1 10.59 27.17 -24.07
C MET A 1 9.29 26.87 -24.80
N TYR A 2 8.16 27.16 -24.17
CA TYR A 2 6.85 27.07 -24.84
C TYR A 2 6.65 28.31 -25.74
N LEU A 3 5.91 28.14 -26.84
CA LEU A 3 5.59 29.22 -27.79
C LEU A 3 4.48 30.16 -27.25
N VAL A 4 3.73 29.70 -26.26
CA VAL A 4 2.63 30.41 -25.60
C VAL A 4 2.86 30.36 -24.10
N SER A 5 2.49 31.43 -23.39
CA SER A 5 2.58 31.51 -21.93
C SER A 5 1.68 30.48 -21.24
N ASP A 6 2.13 29.92 -20.12
CA ASP A 6 1.35 28.97 -19.31
C ASP A 6 -0.04 29.56 -18.94
N PRO A 7 -1.16 28.87 -19.24
CA PRO A 7 -2.50 29.33 -18.90
C PRO A 7 -2.77 29.49 -17.39
N LEU A 8 -1.94 28.88 -16.52
CA LEU A 8 -2.00 29.07 -15.07
C LEU A 8 -1.21 30.32 -14.59
N GLY A 9 -0.47 30.97 -15.49
CA GLY A 9 0.32 32.16 -15.17
C GLY A 9 1.28 31.93 -13.99
N LEU A 10 1.38 32.92 -13.11
CA LEU A 10 2.27 32.85 -11.93
C LEU A 10 1.86 31.79 -10.90
N GLN A 11 0.65 31.21 -10.99
CA GLN A 11 0.28 30.07 -10.15
C GLN A 11 1.04 28.79 -10.53
N GLY A 12 1.53 28.69 -11.78
CA GLY A 12 2.40 27.61 -12.27
C GLY A 12 3.89 27.82 -11.96
N GLY A 13 4.25 28.94 -11.33
CA GLY A 13 5.62 29.34 -11.02
C GLY A 13 6.05 30.63 -11.74
N GLU A 14 7.17 31.22 -11.30
CA GLU A 14 7.64 32.53 -11.80
C GLU A 14 8.08 32.52 -13.27
N GLN A 15 8.34 31.34 -13.83
CA GLN A 15 8.90 31.18 -15.18
C GLN A 15 7.85 30.60 -16.14
N THR A 16 6.95 31.45 -16.62
CA THR A 16 5.76 31.12 -17.43
C THR A 16 6.03 30.58 -18.85
N TYR A 17 7.30 30.59 -19.29
CA TYR A 17 7.73 30.02 -20.57
C TYR A 17 8.66 28.81 -20.42
N ARG A 18 8.93 28.39 -19.17
CA ARG A 18 9.89 27.32 -18.87
C ARG A 18 9.25 25.96 -19.15
N TYR A 19 10.04 25.05 -19.73
CA TYR A 19 9.63 23.64 -19.78
C TYR A 19 9.48 23.11 -18.36
N VAL A 20 8.47 22.26 -18.13
CA VAL A 20 8.33 21.53 -16.88
C VAL A 20 9.66 20.83 -16.58
N PRO A 21 10.25 21.01 -15.39
CA PRO A 21 11.48 20.33 -15.05
C PRO A 21 11.23 18.81 -15.12
N ASN A 22 11.94 18.15 -16.04
CA ASN A 22 11.86 16.71 -16.33
C ASN A 22 10.57 16.24 -17.03
N PRO A 23 10.37 16.57 -18.32
CA PRO A 23 9.19 16.14 -19.08
C PRO A 23 9.15 14.62 -19.36
N LEU A 24 10.29 13.92 -19.26
CA LEU A 24 10.38 12.48 -19.49
C LEU A 24 9.76 11.64 -18.36
N ARG A 25 9.66 12.17 -17.14
CA ARG A 25 9.01 11.47 -16.01
C ARG A 25 7.49 11.45 -16.09
N TRP A 26 6.87 12.38 -16.82
CA TRP A 26 5.40 12.54 -16.89
C TRP A 26 4.80 11.94 -18.17
N ILE A 27 5.65 11.60 -19.14
CA ILE A 27 5.23 10.89 -20.34
C ILE A 27 5.18 9.40 -19.97
N ASP A 28 3.98 8.85 -19.81
CA ASP A 28 3.73 7.40 -19.91
C ASP A 28 3.72 7.05 -21.41
N PRO A 29 4.83 6.56 -21.99
CA PRO A 29 4.96 6.39 -23.42
C PRO A 29 4.13 5.20 -23.93
N LEU A 30 3.64 4.34 -23.03
CA LEU A 30 2.93 3.11 -23.37
C LEU A 30 1.43 3.22 -23.11
N GLY A 31 0.95 4.27 -22.43
CA GLY A 31 -0.44 4.38 -22.00
C GLY A 31 -0.90 3.18 -21.16
N LEU A 32 0.05 2.50 -20.52
CA LEU A 32 -0.17 1.28 -19.74
C LEU A 32 -0.63 1.57 -18.32
N ASN A 33 -0.71 2.85 -17.93
CA ASN A 33 -1.67 3.30 -16.93
C ASN A 33 -3.12 3.20 -17.47
N LYS A 34 -3.50 2.04 -18.02
CA LYS A 34 -4.85 1.52 -17.80
C LYS A 34 -4.87 1.26 -16.31
N GLY A 35 -5.35 2.23 -15.53
CA GLY A 35 -5.31 2.21 -14.08
C GLY A 35 -5.44 0.78 -13.61
N ALA A 36 -4.34 0.20 -13.11
CA ALA A 36 -4.39 -1.06 -12.40
C ALA A 36 -5.44 -0.78 -11.34
N SER A 37 -6.64 -1.35 -11.54
CA SER A 37 -7.83 -0.62 -11.15
C SER A 37 -7.69 -0.29 -9.69
N LEU A 38 -7.87 0.97 -9.28
CA LEU A 38 -7.77 1.33 -7.87
C LEU A 38 -8.68 0.43 -7.01
N SER A 39 -9.72 -0.14 -7.62
CA SER A 39 -10.57 -1.18 -7.04
C SER A 39 -9.87 -2.52 -6.75
N LYS A 40 -8.73 -2.82 -7.38
CA LYS A 40 -7.92 -4.03 -7.19
C LYS A 40 -6.87 -3.89 -6.08
N MET A 41 -6.56 -2.66 -5.66
CA MET A 41 -5.56 -2.38 -4.64
C MET A 41 -6.13 -2.65 -3.23
N MET A 42 -5.37 -3.37 -2.41
CA MET A 42 -5.64 -3.48 -0.97
C MET A 42 -4.56 -2.71 -0.23
N ASN A 43 -4.96 -2.02 0.84
CA ASN A 43 -4.12 -1.10 1.58
C ASN A 43 -4.23 -1.42 3.05
N SER A 44 -3.09 -1.41 3.74
CA SER A 44 -3.06 -1.62 5.17
C SER A 44 -3.70 -0.41 5.85
N SER A 45 -4.67 -0.61 6.74
CA SER A 45 -5.31 0.51 7.45
C SER A 45 -4.27 1.40 8.16
N SER A 46 -4.45 2.72 8.04
CA SER A 46 -3.60 3.74 8.70
C SER A 46 -3.53 3.56 10.22
N ASP A 47 -4.55 2.93 10.82
CA ASP A 47 -4.64 2.62 12.25
C ASP A 47 -3.59 1.58 12.71
N LEU A 48 -2.92 0.88 11.77
CA LEU A 48 -1.81 -0.03 12.07
C LEU A 48 -0.50 0.71 12.42
N MET A 49 -0.42 2.04 12.20
CA MET A 49 0.75 2.87 12.56
C MET A 49 1.17 2.78 14.03
N GLY A 50 0.26 2.40 14.93
CA GLY A 50 0.52 2.29 16.37
C GLY A 50 1.21 0.98 16.79
N LEU A 51 1.39 0.03 15.88
CA LEU A 51 1.92 -1.29 16.22
C LEU A 51 3.44 -1.29 16.39
N ARG A 52 3.95 -2.22 17.20
CA ARG A 52 5.36 -2.28 17.58
C ARG A 52 6.24 -2.54 16.35
N ARG A 53 7.02 -1.53 15.98
CA ARG A 53 7.95 -1.57 14.83
C ARG A 53 8.97 -2.68 15.04
N GLN A 54 9.09 -3.59 14.08
CA GLN A 54 10.05 -4.70 14.12
C GLN A 54 11.43 -4.25 13.60
N PRO A 55 12.52 -4.91 13.98
CA PRO A 55 13.85 -4.58 13.50
C PRO A 55 13.95 -4.65 11.97
N GLN A 56 14.87 -3.86 11.41
CA GLN A 56 15.01 -3.50 9.99
C GLN A 56 15.23 -4.66 8.99
N ASN A 57 15.16 -5.91 9.44
CA ASN A 57 15.43 -7.10 8.64
C ASN A 57 14.26 -8.11 8.63
N PHE A 58 13.18 -7.86 9.36
CA PHE A 58 12.06 -8.80 9.46
C PHE A 58 11.41 -9.08 8.09
N TRP A 59 11.26 -8.05 7.24
CA TRP A 59 10.71 -8.20 5.89
C TRP A 59 11.59 -9.03 4.94
N ARG A 60 12.87 -9.26 5.29
CA ARG A 60 13.79 -10.07 4.48
C ARG A 60 13.33 -11.52 4.38
N LEU A 61 12.56 -12.00 5.35
CA LEU A 61 11.91 -13.33 5.32
C LEU A 61 10.89 -13.46 4.19
N TYR A 62 10.25 -12.37 3.80
CA TYR A 62 9.20 -12.34 2.77
C TYR A 62 9.75 -12.10 1.37
N ARG A 63 10.96 -11.53 1.26
CA ARG A 63 11.63 -11.21 -0.02
C ARG A 63 11.86 -12.45 -0.91
N GLY A 64 11.97 -13.64 -0.31
CA GLY A 64 12.08 -14.91 -1.05
C GLY A 64 10.73 -15.52 -1.46
N LYS A 65 9.62 -14.99 -0.96
CA LYS A 65 8.25 -15.48 -1.24
C LYS A 65 7.50 -14.53 -2.17
N ARG A 66 7.82 -13.23 -2.15
CA ARG A 66 7.21 -12.18 -2.97
C ARG A 66 8.18 -11.05 -3.30
N HIS A 67 7.85 -10.34 -4.37
CA HIS A 67 8.53 -9.10 -4.71
C HIS A 67 8.16 -8.02 -3.68
N LEU A 68 9.17 -7.43 -3.04
CA LEU A 68 9.00 -6.41 -2.01
C LEU A 68 9.73 -5.14 -2.44
N ILE A 69 8.97 -4.06 -2.58
CA ILE A 69 9.47 -2.72 -2.94
C ILE A 69 9.41 -1.84 -1.70
N ILE A 70 10.54 -1.20 -1.37
CA ILE A 70 10.59 -0.21 -0.29
C ILE A 70 10.38 1.16 -0.92
N ALA A 71 9.27 1.80 -0.57
CA ALA A 71 8.94 3.15 -0.99
C ALA A 71 9.87 4.16 -0.29
N LEU A 72 10.78 4.74 -1.06
CA LEU A 72 11.72 5.76 -0.59
C LEU A 72 11.07 7.15 -0.70
N PRO A 73 11.37 8.08 0.22
CA PRO A 73 10.86 9.45 0.14
C PRO A 73 11.10 10.07 -1.25
N GLY A 74 10.03 10.57 -1.88
CA GLY A 74 10.08 11.19 -3.21
C GLY A 74 9.81 10.25 -4.40
N SER A 75 9.75 8.93 -4.17
CA SER A 75 9.32 7.95 -5.17
C SER A 75 7.80 8.00 -5.40
N ASP A 76 7.33 7.42 -6.50
CA ASP A 76 5.89 7.42 -6.81
C ASP A 76 5.13 6.43 -5.92
N GLU A 77 5.77 5.34 -5.49
CA GLU A 77 5.25 4.42 -4.48
C GLU A 77 5.06 5.10 -3.13
N PHE A 78 5.97 5.99 -2.74
CA PHE A 78 5.86 6.74 -1.50
C PHE A 78 4.68 7.72 -1.56
N ARG A 79 4.53 8.45 -2.68
CA ARG A 79 3.37 9.32 -2.92
C ARG A 79 2.05 8.55 -2.89
N MET A 80 2.02 7.35 -3.49
CA MET A 80 0.85 6.48 -3.47
C MET A 80 0.49 6.10 -2.03
N LEU A 81 1.44 5.61 -1.25
CA LEU A 81 1.21 5.25 0.15
C LEU A 81 0.82 6.46 1.02
N GLU A 82 1.32 7.67 0.71
CA GLU A 82 0.85 8.91 1.36
C GLU A 82 -0.58 9.26 0.98
N HIS A 83 -0.92 9.17 -0.31
CA HIS A 83 -2.27 9.47 -0.79
C HIS A 83 -3.33 8.57 -0.13
N PHE A 84 -3.03 7.28 0.04
CA PHE A 84 -3.93 6.33 0.69
C PHE A 84 -3.81 6.27 2.21
N GLY A 85 -2.86 7.02 2.81
CA GLY A 85 -2.61 6.95 4.25
C GLY A 85 -2.12 5.58 4.73
N ALA A 86 -1.59 4.73 3.84
CA ALA A 86 -1.23 3.35 4.14
C ALA A 86 0.25 3.18 4.49
N GLU A 87 0.58 2.18 5.30
CA GLU A 87 1.97 1.78 5.57
C GLU A 87 2.50 0.77 4.54
N ALA A 88 1.61 -0.06 4.02
CA ALA A 88 1.89 -1.03 2.97
C ALA A 88 0.69 -1.18 2.03
N SER A 89 0.95 -1.62 0.81
CA SER A 89 -0.06 -1.90 -0.20
C SER A 89 0.38 -3.08 -1.07
N VAL A 90 -0.58 -3.86 -1.57
CA VAL A 90 -0.33 -4.96 -2.52
C VAL A 90 -0.93 -4.64 -3.88
N LEU A 91 -0.11 -4.82 -4.91
CA LEU A 91 -0.53 -4.74 -6.31
C LEU A 91 -0.08 -5.99 -7.06
N ASP A 92 -1.05 -6.75 -7.58
CA ASP A 92 -0.96 -8.07 -8.23
C ASP A 92 -0.28 -9.17 -7.39
N MET A 93 0.99 -8.98 -7.01
CA MET A 93 1.78 -9.85 -6.13
C MET A 93 2.93 -9.10 -5.45
N THR A 94 3.10 -7.82 -5.77
CA THR A 94 4.17 -6.97 -5.26
C THR A 94 3.69 -6.27 -4.02
N ILE A 95 4.45 -6.42 -2.94
CA ILE A 95 4.19 -5.72 -1.69
C ILE A 95 5.04 -4.46 -1.69
N ILE A 96 4.38 -3.32 -1.61
CA ILE A 96 5.00 -2.01 -1.50
C ILE A 96 4.90 -1.59 -0.04
N VAL A 97 6.01 -1.20 0.58
CA VAL A 97 6.07 -0.85 2.00
C VAL A 97 6.81 0.45 2.22
N ARG A 98 6.41 1.23 3.24
CA ARG A 98 7.21 2.37 3.71
C ARG A 98 8.60 1.92 4.20
N SER A 99 9.50 2.86 4.39
CA SER A 99 10.85 2.62 4.93
C SER A 99 10.87 2.02 6.35
N ASN A 100 9.76 2.14 7.10
CA ASN A 100 9.65 1.64 8.47
C ASN A 100 8.23 1.12 8.74
N PRO A 101 7.79 0.04 8.08
CA PRO A 101 6.41 -0.44 8.16
C PRO A 101 6.19 -1.23 9.46
N SER A 102 4.96 -1.27 9.95
CA SER A 102 4.59 -2.20 11.02
C SER A 102 4.62 -3.66 10.53
N LYS A 103 4.79 -4.59 11.48
CA LYS A 103 4.76 -6.03 11.19
C LYS A 103 3.42 -6.46 10.61
N ALA A 104 2.34 -5.96 11.19
CA ALA A 104 0.99 -6.29 10.77
C ALA A 104 0.72 -5.77 9.36
N ALA A 105 1.13 -4.55 9.01
CA ALA A 105 0.96 -4.03 7.65
C ALA A 105 1.60 -4.95 6.59
N ILE A 106 2.84 -5.41 6.81
CA ILE A 106 3.48 -6.36 5.88
C ILE A 106 2.71 -7.68 5.80
N LEU A 107 2.30 -8.21 6.96
CA LEU A 107 1.57 -9.48 7.02
C LEU A 107 0.21 -9.40 6.34
N GLU A 108 -0.49 -8.28 6.52
CA GLU A 108 -1.80 -8.00 5.96
C GLU A 108 -1.72 -7.99 4.43
N GLU A 109 -0.80 -7.21 3.86
CA GLU A 109 -0.57 -7.19 2.40
C GLU A 109 -0.08 -8.53 1.84
N PHE A 110 0.72 -9.25 2.63
CA PHE A 110 1.12 -10.60 2.27
C PHE A 110 -0.10 -11.54 2.22
N LEU A 111 -1.01 -11.46 3.18
CA LEU A 111 -2.21 -12.30 3.17
C LEU A 111 -3.18 -11.87 2.07
N HIS A 112 -3.31 -10.58 1.78
CA HIS A 112 -4.14 -10.07 0.68
C HIS A 112 -3.70 -10.57 -0.68
N GLY A 113 -2.40 -10.48 -1.03
CA GLY A 113 -1.94 -11.08 -2.28
C GLY A 113 -2.10 -12.62 -2.30
N THR A 114 -2.20 -13.29 -1.14
CA THR A 114 -2.49 -14.74 -1.11
C THR A 114 -3.96 -14.98 -1.45
N GLN A 115 -4.86 -14.16 -0.89
CA GLN A 115 -6.29 -14.22 -1.17
C GLN A 115 -6.60 -13.88 -2.63
N GLU A 116 -5.94 -12.88 -3.22
CA GLU A 116 -6.04 -12.55 -4.65
C GLU A 116 -5.61 -13.75 -5.51
N LYS A 117 -4.44 -14.33 -5.23
CA LYS A 117 -3.95 -15.53 -5.96
C LYS A 117 -4.91 -16.73 -5.87
N LEU A 118 -5.63 -16.86 -4.76
CA LEU A 118 -6.58 -17.95 -4.53
C LEU A 118 -8.02 -17.62 -4.96
N GLY A 119 -8.28 -16.41 -5.50
CA GLY A 119 -9.62 -15.94 -5.86
C GLY A 119 -10.57 -15.77 -4.65
N ILE A 120 -10.03 -15.65 -3.44
CA ILE A 120 -10.81 -15.46 -2.20
C ILE A 120 -11.34 -14.02 -2.12
N ALA A 121 -10.54 -13.05 -2.55
CA ALA A 121 -10.92 -11.63 -2.52
C ALA A 121 -12.13 -11.32 -3.41
N GLU A 122 -12.24 -11.98 -4.56
CA GLU A 122 -13.39 -11.87 -5.46
C GLU A 122 -14.65 -12.52 -4.88
N LYS A 123 -14.50 -13.59 -4.10
CA LYS A 123 -15.62 -14.33 -3.49
C LYS A 123 -16.21 -13.65 -2.27
N LEU A 124 -15.37 -13.07 -1.41
CA LEU A 124 -15.80 -12.45 -0.14
C LEU A 124 -16.12 -10.97 -0.29
N GLY A 125 -15.73 -10.34 -1.40
CA GLY A 125 -15.69 -8.89 -1.51
C GLY A 125 -14.51 -8.30 -0.72
N ARG A 126 -14.17 -7.05 -1.02
CA ARG A 126 -12.93 -6.41 -0.51
C ARG A 126 -13.11 -5.73 0.84
N TYR A 127 -14.25 -5.08 1.07
CA TYR A 127 -14.51 -4.24 2.24
C TYR A 127 -15.77 -4.68 3.00
N GLY A 128 -15.83 -4.40 4.31
CA GLY A 128 -16.99 -4.67 5.16
C GLY A 128 -16.93 -6.00 5.94
N LEU A 129 -17.95 -6.25 6.77
CA LEU A 129 -18.01 -7.47 7.58
C LEU A 129 -18.13 -8.73 6.71
N GLY A 130 -17.23 -9.69 6.92
CA GLY A 130 -17.15 -10.91 6.13
C GLY A 130 -16.32 -10.79 4.85
N SER A 131 -15.73 -9.61 4.59
CA SER A 131 -14.85 -9.37 3.45
C SER A 131 -13.49 -10.07 3.57
N ALA A 132 -12.73 -10.00 2.48
CA ALA A 132 -11.32 -10.37 2.42
C ALA A 132 -10.49 -9.71 3.54
N GLU A 133 -10.78 -8.44 3.86
CA GLU A 133 -10.14 -7.64 4.92
C GLU A 133 -10.38 -8.22 6.31
N THR A 134 -11.65 -8.43 6.68
CA THR A 134 -11.98 -9.05 7.98
C THR A 134 -11.50 -10.50 8.07
N HIS A 135 -11.44 -11.22 6.95
CA HIS A 135 -10.93 -12.58 6.89
C HIS A 135 -9.40 -12.65 7.11
N VAL A 136 -8.63 -11.70 6.57
CA VAL A 136 -7.18 -11.59 6.87
C VAL A 136 -6.96 -11.35 8.35
N LYS A 137 -7.71 -10.42 8.94
CA LYS A 137 -7.56 -10.09 10.37
C LYS A 137 -7.96 -11.25 11.26
N ASP A 138 -9.04 -11.95 10.94
CA ASP A 138 -9.42 -13.18 11.64
C ASP A 138 -8.33 -14.26 11.57
N PHE A 139 -7.73 -14.45 10.39
CA PHE A 139 -6.60 -15.36 10.23
C PHE A 139 -5.41 -14.96 11.10
N MET A 140 -5.04 -13.67 11.11
CA MET A 140 -3.92 -13.15 11.90
C MET A 140 -4.15 -13.33 13.40
N ILE A 141 -5.37 -13.06 13.88
CA ILE A 141 -5.77 -13.23 15.28
C ILE A 141 -5.68 -14.70 15.69
N ARG A 142 -6.25 -15.61 14.89
CA ARG A 142 -6.24 -17.06 15.18
C ARG A 142 -4.82 -17.65 15.18
N HIS A 143 -3.94 -17.12 14.33
CA HIS A 143 -2.57 -17.62 14.16
C HIS A 143 -1.52 -16.74 14.83
N LYS A 144 -1.87 -15.95 15.86
CA LYS A 144 -0.96 -14.99 16.52
C LYS A 144 0.39 -15.58 16.92
N LYS A 145 0.40 -16.83 17.43
CA LYS A 145 1.63 -17.52 17.86
C LYS A 145 2.54 -17.86 16.67
N MET A 146 1.96 -18.35 15.57
CA MET A 146 2.68 -18.67 14.34
C MET A 146 3.27 -17.40 13.70
N LEU A 147 2.50 -16.32 13.72
CA LEU A 147 2.92 -15.03 13.16
C LEU A 147 3.82 -14.23 14.11
N GLY A 148 3.95 -14.65 15.37
CA GLY A 148 4.69 -13.94 16.42
C GLY A 148 4.13 -12.54 16.69
N LEU A 149 2.81 -12.40 16.71
CA LEU A 149 2.09 -11.17 17.06
C LEU A 149 1.92 -11.10 18.59
N SER A 150 2.07 -9.90 19.16
CA SER A 150 1.84 -9.67 20.59
C SER A 150 0.35 -9.58 20.92
N ASP A 151 0.01 -9.57 22.20
CA ASP A 151 -1.38 -9.42 22.63
C ASP A 151 -1.93 -8.02 22.32
N GLU A 152 -1.08 -6.99 22.31
CA GLU A 152 -1.41 -5.64 21.87
C GLU A 152 -1.71 -5.60 20.37
N ASP A 153 -0.90 -6.29 19.56
CA ASP A 153 -1.13 -6.39 18.11
C ASP A 153 -2.50 -7.01 17.82
N VAL A 154 -2.84 -8.06 18.56
CA VAL A 154 -4.13 -8.76 18.43
C VAL A 154 -5.30 -7.90 18.90
N ALA A 155 -5.12 -7.08 19.94
CA ALA A 155 -6.17 -6.17 20.40
C ALA A 155 -6.53 -5.13 19.32
N ILE A 156 -5.53 -4.56 18.66
CA ILE A 156 -5.74 -3.61 17.54
C ILE A 156 -6.40 -4.32 16.35
N LEU A 157 -5.93 -5.51 15.98
CA LEU A 157 -6.54 -6.28 14.88
C LEU A 157 -8.01 -6.63 15.14
N LYS A 158 -8.40 -6.91 16.39
CA LYS A 158 -9.80 -7.13 16.77
C LYS A 158 -10.64 -5.87 16.57
N ILE A 159 -10.16 -4.72 17.05
CA ILE A 159 -10.86 -3.44 16.89
C ILE A 159 -11.09 -3.13 15.41
N LEU A 160 -10.08 -3.35 14.57
CA LEU A 160 -10.20 -3.10 13.13
C LEU A 160 -11.17 -4.06 12.46
N LYS A 161 -11.08 -5.36 12.77
CA LYS A 161 -12.00 -6.38 12.27
C LYS A 161 -13.46 -6.04 12.62
N ASP A 162 -13.72 -5.62 13.85
CA ASP A 162 -15.08 -5.29 14.33
C ASP A 162 -15.64 -4.03 13.64
N LYS A 163 -14.77 -3.14 13.16
CA LYS A 163 -15.15 -1.99 12.31
C LYS A 163 -15.37 -2.37 10.83
N GLY A 164 -15.11 -3.61 10.44
CA GLY A 164 -15.17 -4.04 9.03
C GLY A 164 -14.04 -3.46 8.17
N LEU A 165 -12.96 -3.03 8.81
CA LEU A 165 -11.76 -2.40 8.24
C LEU A 165 -10.55 -3.30 8.36
#